data_AF-A0A232LWC8-F1
#
_entry.id   AF-A0A232LWC8-F1
#
_cell.length_a   1.000
_cell.length_b   1.000
_cell.length_c   1.000
_cell.angle_alpha   90.00
_cell.angle_beta   90.00
_cell.angle_gamma   90.00
#
_symmetry.space_group_name_H-M   'P 1'
#
loop_
_entity.id
_entity.type
_entity.pdbx_description
1 polymer ?
#
loop_
_entity_poly.entity_id
_entity_poly.type
_entity_poly.pdbx_seq_one_letter_code
_entity_poly.pdbx_strand_id
1 'polypeptide(L)'
;MSSNRVSRADIIGPHDDNFQQMLIDGGVYPIYYKYMDPDGPQKPNNLDEVVQRLSQPQPAISSTVSDHDFREYANAIWHACKDNAVKASVIPMFLRAIGSSDIAQKNVLFNNLTSPADSLKEEDLGKAKSDFYYGCQPEQVNANVRKTLSRHIVPSSLTNLPIAPNFFIEANEQRGLSQVAERQAWYNGVIGARAMHSLHSYNHEPVYDNKIYTLSAIYDSDGWLGVYGHSMAQPNGPETRP
;
A
#
# COMPACT_ATOMS: atom_id res chain seq x y z
N MET A 1 -9.19 36.60 -31.40
CA MET A 1 -8.50 36.47 -30.10
C MET A 1 -8.92 35.13 -29.51
N SER A 2 -8.10 34.09 -29.73
CA SER A 2 -8.37 32.76 -29.17
C SER A 2 -7.94 32.76 -27.71
N SER A 3 -8.88 32.47 -26.82
CA SER A 3 -8.62 32.31 -25.40
C SER A 3 -7.83 31.01 -25.20
N ASN A 4 -6.53 31.12 -24.96
CA ASN A 4 -5.72 30.02 -24.45
C ASN A 4 -6.20 29.71 -23.03
N ARG A 5 -7.11 28.74 -22.91
CA ARG A 5 -7.27 28.01 -21.65
C ARG A 5 -5.98 27.22 -21.44
N VAL A 6 -5.17 27.67 -20.49
CA VAL A 6 -4.09 26.86 -19.90
C VAL A 6 -4.74 25.55 -19.45
N SER A 7 -4.37 24.43 -20.08
CA SER A 7 -4.81 23.10 -19.64
C SER A 7 -4.24 22.90 -18.24
N ARG A 8 -5.11 22.63 -17.27
CA ARG A 8 -4.71 22.11 -15.96
C ARG A 8 -3.89 20.85 -16.25
N ALA A 9 -2.69 20.71 -15.67
CA ALA A 9 -1.95 19.46 -15.78
C ALA A 9 -2.89 18.32 -15.34
N ASP A 10 -3.02 17.29 -16.18
CA ASP A 10 -3.88 16.15 -15.87
C ASP A 10 -3.29 15.44 -14.65
N ILE A 11 -4.12 15.20 -13.63
CA ILE A 11 -3.71 14.50 -12.41
C ILE A 11 -3.41 13.05 -12.79
N ILE A 12 -2.17 12.60 -12.60
CA ILE A 12 -1.72 11.27 -12.98
C ILE A 12 -1.89 10.34 -11.78
N GLY A 13 -2.60 9.23 -11.96
CA GLY A 13 -2.87 8.24 -10.91
C GLY A 13 -2.79 6.81 -11.43
N PRO A 14 -3.07 5.79 -10.59
CA PRO A 14 -2.88 4.37 -10.95
C PRO A 14 -3.62 3.88 -12.21
N HIS A 15 -4.65 4.59 -12.67
CA HIS A 15 -5.37 4.28 -13.91
C HIS A 15 -4.69 4.85 -15.18
N ASP A 16 -3.67 5.68 -15.04
CA ASP A 16 -2.89 6.26 -16.14
C ASP A 16 -1.65 5.41 -16.39
N ASP A 17 -1.34 5.15 -17.66
CA ASP A 17 -0.16 4.36 -18.06
C ASP A 17 1.16 5.09 -17.80
N ASN A 18 1.15 6.42 -17.73
CA ASN A 18 2.33 7.22 -17.40
C ASN A 18 2.65 7.21 -15.90
N PHE A 19 1.72 6.73 -15.06
CA PHE A 19 1.87 6.77 -13.61
C PHE A 19 3.12 6.00 -13.12
N GLN A 20 3.39 4.85 -13.73
CA GLN A 20 4.57 4.06 -13.38
C GLN A 20 5.86 4.81 -13.68
N GLN A 21 5.97 5.42 -14.86
CA GLN A 21 7.16 6.17 -15.22
C GLN A 21 7.34 7.39 -14.32
N MET A 22 6.24 8.09 -13.98
CA MET A 22 6.28 9.20 -13.03
C MET A 22 6.80 8.77 -11.65
N LEU A 23 6.40 7.61 -11.13
CA LEU A 23 6.95 7.07 -9.88
C LEU A 23 8.45 6.75 -10.00
N ILE A 24 8.87 6.15 -11.11
CA ILE A 24 10.29 5.84 -11.40
C ILE A 24 11.13 7.12 -11.48
N ASP A 25 10.66 8.15 -12.18
CA ASP A 25 11.31 9.47 -12.26
C ASP A 25 11.34 10.15 -10.88
N GLY A 26 10.39 9.78 -10.01
CA GLY A 26 10.35 10.15 -8.60
C GLY A 26 11.40 9.45 -7.71
N GLY A 27 12.12 8.44 -8.22
CA GLY A 27 13.03 7.60 -7.43
C GLY A 27 12.33 6.44 -6.73
N VAL A 28 11.08 6.13 -7.10
CA VAL A 28 10.32 5.01 -6.56
C VAL A 28 10.40 3.88 -7.58
N TYR A 29 10.99 2.75 -7.19
CA TYR A 29 11.28 1.65 -8.13
C TYR A 29 10.38 0.44 -7.91
N PRO A 30 9.87 -0.20 -8.98
CA PRO A 30 9.11 -1.44 -8.87
C PRO A 30 10.04 -2.64 -8.62
N ILE A 31 9.43 -3.77 -8.24
CA ILE A 31 10.15 -5.04 -8.10
C ILE A 31 10.88 -5.40 -9.41
N TYR A 32 12.11 -5.90 -9.30
CA TYR A 32 12.95 -6.29 -10.44
C TYR A 32 13.31 -5.16 -11.44
N TYR A 33 13.25 -3.89 -11.04
CA TYR A 33 13.72 -2.79 -11.88
C TYR A 33 15.25 -2.82 -12.05
N LYS A 34 15.73 -3.20 -13.24
CA LYS A 34 17.17 -3.45 -13.52
C LYS A 34 17.90 -2.33 -14.26
N TYR A 35 17.24 -1.22 -14.59
CA TYR A 35 17.80 -0.24 -15.51
C TYR A 35 18.85 0.68 -14.85
N MET A 36 18.70 0.99 -13.56
CA MET A 36 19.68 1.79 -12.81
C MET A 36 20.69 0.94 -12.04
N ASP A 37 20.36 -0.33 -11.76
CA ASP A 37 21.25 -1.29 -11.12
C ASP A 37 21.14 -2.62 -11.87
N PRO A 38 22.23 -3.12 -12.50
CA PRO A 38 22.24 -4.41 -13.19
C PRO A 38 21.80 -5.57 -12.29
N ASP A 39 22.03 -5.45 -10.98
CA ASP A 39 21.66 -6.45 -9.97
C ASP A 39 20.22 -6.24 -9.45
N GLY A 40 19.55 -5.15 -9.87
CA GLY A 40 18.20 -4.75 -9.46
C GLY A 40 18.17 -4.02 -8.11
N PRO A 41 16.98 -3.65 -7.60
CA PRO A 41 16.88 -3.02 -6.29
C PRO A 41 17.44 -3.94 -5.19
N GLN A 42 18.18 -3.35 -4.25
CA GLN A 42 18.80 -4.09 -3.14
C GLN A 42 17.75 -4.90 -2.37
N LYS A 43 17.98 -6.22 -2.25
CA LYS A 43 17.13 -7.11 -1.45
C LYS A 43 16.96 -6.54 -0.02
N PRO A 44 15.72 -6.42 0.51
CA PRO A 44 15.51 -5.92 1.85
C PRO A 44 16.15 -6.80 2.92
N ASN A 45 16.73 -6.16 3.94
CA ASN A 45 17.57 -6.80 4.96
C ASN A 45 16.81 -7.78 5.87
N ASN A 46 15.48 -7.64 6.00
CA ASN A 46 14.63 -8.50 6.82
C ASN A 46 13.65 -9.35 5.98
N LEU A 47 13.87 -9.53 4.67
CA LEU A 47 12.95 -10.28 3.82
C LEU A 47 12.71 -11.71 4.33
N ASP A 48 13.78 -12.41 4.71
CA ASP A 48 13.69 -13.80 5.16
C ASP A 48 12.89 -13.92 6.48
N GLU A 49 13.04 -12.94 7.38
CA GLU A 49 12.27 -12.84 8.63
C GLU A 49 10.78 -12.58 8.36
N VAL A 50 10.47 -11.70 7.41
CA VAL A 50 9.09 -11.41 6.98
C VAL A 50 8.45 -12.66 6.37
N VAL A 51 9.13 -13.33 5.44
CA VAL A 51 8.65 -14.57 4.81
C VAL A 51 8.45 -15.67 5.85
N GLN A 52 9.39 -15.83 6.78
CA GLN A 52 9.28 -16.81 7.87
C GLN A 52 8.04 -16.54 8.74
N ARG A 53 7.77 -15.28 9.09
CA ARG A 53 6.57 -14.90 9.86
C ARG A 53 5.28 -15.15 9.10
N LEU A 54 5.21 -14.76 7.82
CA LEU A 54 4.04 -14.98 6.98
C LEU A 54 3.76 -16.47 6.73
N SER A 55 4.80 -17.30 6.78
CA SER A 55 4.69 -18.76 6.61
C SER A 55 4.25 -19.49 7.88
N GLN A 56 4.21 -18.82 9.05
CA GLN A 56 3.76 -19.47 10.28
C GLN A 56 2.25 -19.72 10.21
N PRO A 57 1.79 -20.96 10.46
CA PRO A 57 0.37 -21.23 10.61
C PRO A 57 -0.21 -20.38 11.73
N GLN A 58 -1.30 -19.65 11.46
CA GLN A 58 -1.96 -18.85 12.49
C GLN A 58 -2.81 -19.78 13.37
N PRO A 59 -2.47 -19.98 14.67
CA PRO A 59 -3.10 -21.00 15.51
C PRO A 59 -4.61 -20.77 15.71
N ALA A 60 -5.07 -19.53 15.62
CA ALA A 60 -6.47 -19.15 15.77
C ALA A 60 -7.37 -19.61 14.59
N ILE A 61 -6.79 -19.89 13.42
CA ILE A 61 -7.53 -20.21 12.18
C ILE A 61 -7.48 -21.71 11.87
N SER A 62 -6.33 -22.36 12.12
CA SER A 62 -6.11 -23.76 11.72
C SER A 62 -7.04 -24.78 12.41
N SER A 63 -7.70 -24.42 13.52
CA SER A 63 -8.63 -25.29 14.24
C SER A 63 -10.11 -24.88 14.10
N THR A 64 -10.42 -23.84 13.33
CA THR A 64 -11.77 -23.22 13.26
C THR A 64 -12.36 -23.19 11.85
N VAL A 65 -11.57 -23.33 10.80
CA VAL A 65 -12.10 -23.37 9.41
C VAL A 65 -12.68 -24.75 9.12
N SER A 66 -13.99 -24.82 9.03
CA SER A 66 -14.71 -26.03 8.66
C SER A 66 -14.80 -26.20 7.14
N ASP A 67 -15.11 -27.42 6.68
CA ASP A 67 -15.49 -27.67 5.29
C ASP A 67 -16.66 -26.80 4.82
N HIS A 68 -17.54 -26.40 5.72
CA HIS A 68 -18.65 -25.50 5.41
C HIS A 68 -18.12 -24.09 5.11
N ASP A 69 -17.23 -23.55 5.94
CA ASP A 69 -16.60 -22.23 5.73
C ASP A 69 -15.80 -22.22 4.42
N PHE A 70 -15.07 -23.30 4.13
CA PHE A 70 -14.36 -23.44 2.86
C PHE A 70 -15.31 -23.43 1.66
N ARG A 71 -16.44 -24.15 1.74
CA ARG A 71 -17.45 -24.16 0.66
C ARG A 71 -18.14 -22.80 0.51
N GLU A 72 -18.46 -22.12 1.59
CA GLU A 72 -19.00 -20.75 1.54
C GLU A 72 -18.03 -19.80 0.87
N TYR A 73 -16.75 -19.88 1.23
CA TYR A 73 -15.68 -19.10 0.60
C TYR A 73 -15.52 -19.41 -0.89
N ALA A 74 -15.43 -20.69 -1.27
CA ALA A 74 -15.30 -21.10 -2.67
C ALA A 74 -16.51 -20.64 -3.52
N ASN A 75 -17.72 -20.73 -2.96
CA ASN A 75 -18.93 -20.20 -3.60
C ASN A 75 -18.89 -18.68 -3.72
N ALA A 76 -18.46 -17.98 -2.67
CA ALA A 76 -18.33 -16.53 -2.66
C ALA A 76 -17.35 -16.05 -3.74
N ILE A 77 -16.20 -16.71 -3.92
CA ILE A 77 -15.28 -16.40 -5.03
C ILE A 77 -15.96 -16.60 -6.38
N TRP A 78 -16.59 -17.77 -6.59
CA TRP A 78 -17.23 -18.11 -7.86
C TRP A 78 -18.28 -17.07 -8.28
N HIS A 79 -19.08 -16.59 -7.34
CA HIS A 79 -20.10 -15.55 -7.58
C HIS A 79 -19.48 -14.15 -7.67
N ALA A 80 -18.55 -13.80 -6.78
CA ALA A 80 -17.92 -12.48 -6.79
C ALA A 80 -17.13 -12.21 -8.07
N CYS A 81 -16.55 -13.24 -8.70
CA CYS A 81 -15.92 -13.13 -10.02
C CYS A 81 -16.92 -12.80 -11.14
N LYS A 82 -18.18 -13.25 -11.02
CA LYS A 82 -19.20 -12.96 -12.03
C LYS A 82 -19.75 -11.55 -11.90
N ASP A 83 -19.77 -11.02 -10.68
CA ASP A 83 -20.44 -9.75 -10.34
C ASP A 83 -19.46 -8.60 -10.07
N ASN A 84 -18.14 -8.80 -10.27
CA ASN A 84 -17.08 -7.88 -9.85
C ASN A 84 -17.22 -7.45 -8.39
N ALA A 85 -17.55 -8.40 -7.51
CA ALA A 85 -17.89 -8.13 -6.10
C ALA A 85 -16.80 -8.60 -5.13
N VAL A 86 -15.58 -8.88 -5.59
CA VAL A 86 -14.49 -9.43 -4.77
C VAL A 86 -14.19 -8.52 -3.57
N LYS A 87 -14.15 -7.19 -3.78
CA LYS A 87 -13.95 -6.17 -2.73
C LYS A 87 -15.09 -6.13 -1.71
N ALA A 88 -16.32 -6.44 -2.14
CA ALA A 88 -17.52 -6.30 -1.33
C ALA A 88 -17.86 -7.59 -0.57
N SER A 89 -17.47 -8.75 -1.10
CA SER A 89 -17.90 -10.05 -0.60
C SER A 89 -16.75 -10.89 -0.05
N VAL A 90 -15.63 -11.01 -0.76
CA VAL A 90 -14.59 -11.99 -0.44
C VAL A 90 -13.60 -11.46 0.60
N ILE A 91 -13.07 -10.25 0.42
CA ILE A 91 -12.14 -9.66 1.40
C ILE A 91 -12.77 -9.55 2.80
N PRO A 92 -14.00 -9.00 2.95
CA PRO A 92 -14.64 -8.92 4.27
C PRO A 92 -14.83 -10.28 4.96
N MET A 93 -15.07 -11.36 4.21
CA MET A 93 -15.17 -12.72 4.79
C MET A 93 -13.86 -13.14 5.46
N PHE A 94 -12.71 -12.93 4.81
CA PHE A 94 -11.41 -13.19 5.41
C PHE A 94 -11.17 -12.32 6.64
N LEU A 95 -11.39 -11.01 6.51
CA LEU A 95 -11.14 -10.08 7.60
C LEU A 95 -12.00 -10.43 8.83
N ARG A 96 -13.25 -10.85 8.62
CA ARG A 96 -14.12 -11.34 9.69
C ARG A 96 -13.61 -12.65 10.29
N ALA A 97 -13.21 -13.62 9.46
CA ALA A 97 -12.71 -14.92 9.93
C ALA A 97 -11.47 -14.77 10.83
N ILE A 98 -10.61 -13.78 10.54
CA ILE A 98 -9.40 -13.50 11.34
C ILE A 98 -9.64 -12.49 12.47
N GLY A 99 -10.87 -12.01 12.67
CA GLY A 99 -11.22 -11.03 13.70
C GLY A 99 -10.68 -9.61 13.46
N SER A 100 -10.34 -9.27 12.21
CA SER A 100 -9.74 -7.99 11.80
C SER A 100 -10.69 -7.06 11.04
N SER A 101 -11.96 -7.46 10.83
CA SER A 101 -12.93 -6.68 10.06
C SER A 101 -13.16 -5.27 10.60
N ASP A 102 -13.08 -5.10 11.92
CA ASP A 102 -13.42 -3.84 12.60
C ASP A 102 -12.20 -2.91 12.72
N ILE A 103 -11.01 -3.40 12.37
CA ILE A 103 -9.73 -2.69 12.49
C ILE A 103 -9.34 -2.08 11.15
N ALA A 104 -9.63 -2.78 10.05
CA ALA A 104 -9.36 -2.30 8.70
C ALA A 104 -10.27 -1.11 8.34
N GLN A 105 -9.72 -0.12 7.66
CA GLN A 105 -10.53 0.93 7.04
C GLN A 105 -10.62 0.72 5.54
N LYS A 106 -11.78 1.06 4.96
CA LYS A 106 -12.12 0.80 3.56
C LYS A 106 -12.28 2.09 2.76
N ASN A 107 -11.69 2.15 1.56
CA ASN A 107 -11.92 3.20 0.57
C ASN A 107 -11.71 4.65 1.07
N VAL A 108 -10.80 4.85 2.01
CA VAL A 108 -10.49 6.18 2.55
C VAL A 108 -9.55 6.91 1.61
N LEU A 109 -9.93 8.12 1.19
CA LEU A 109 -9.07 8.98 0.38
C LEU A 109 -7.96 9.59 1.25
N PHE A 110 -6.71 9.39 0.84
CA PHE A 110 -5.54 9.92 1.55
C PHE A 110 -5.27 11.36 1.14
N ASN A 111 -6.09 12.28 1.65
CA ASN A 111 -6.10 13.70 1.28
C ASN A 111 -5.22 14.58 2.17
N ASN A 112 -4.58 14.04 3.21
CA ASN A 112 -3.72 14.79 4.13
C ASN A 112 -2.22 14.48 3.97
N LEU A 113 -1.84 13.48 3.17
CA LEU A 113 -0.43 13.12 2.99
C LEU A 113 0.24 14.00 1.94
N THR A 114 1.51 14.31 2.18
CA THR A 114 2.39 14.88 1.16
C THR A 114 2.75 13.85 0.10
N SER A 115 3.41 14.30 -0.97
CA SER A 115 3.89 13.41 -2.02
C SER A 115 4.82 12.33 -1.45
N PRO A 116 4.67 11.06 -1.85
CA PRO A 116 5.57 9.99 -1.41
C PRO A 116 6.94 10.03 -2.11
N ALA A 117 7.18 10.99 -2.99
CA ALA A 117 8.47 11.24 -3.60
C ALA A 117 8.69 12.76 -3.72
N ASP A 118 9.79 13.25 -3.15
CA ASP A 118 10.08 14.70 -3.05
C ASP A 118 10.15 15.39 -4.43
N SER A 119 10.47 14.65 -5.50
CA SER A 119 10.47 15.11 -6.89
C SER A 119 9.09 15.45 -7.43
N LEU A 120 8.07 14.77 -6.92
CA LEU A 120 6.74 14.75 -7.49
C LEU A 120 5.88 15.76 -6.75
N LYS A 121 5.25 16.65 -7.51
CA LYS A 121 4.34 17.63 -6.92
C LYS A 121 3.05 16.94 -6.51
N GLU A 122 2.57 17.30 -5.34
CA GLU A 122 1.37 16.70 -4.77
C GLU A 122 0.11 16.98 -5.63
N GLU A 123 0.06 18.13 -6.31
CA GLU A 123 -1.02 18.50 -7.21
C GLU A 123 -1.05 17.73 -8.53
N ASP A 124 0.08 17.14 -8.94
CA ASP A 124 0.18 16.34 -10.16
C ASP A 124 -0.19 14.87 -9.90
N LEU A 125 -0.25 14.46 -8.62
CA LEU A 125 -0.51 13.10 -8.18
C LEU A 125 -1.97 12.84 -7.80
N GLY A 126 -2.53 11.77 -8.34
CA GLY A 126 -3.77 11.18 -7.86
C GLY A 126 -3.63 10.79 -6.39
N LYS A 127 -4.60 11.17 -5.56
CA LYS A 127 -4.62 10.78 -4.15
C LYS A 127 -4.84 9.28 -4.01
N ALA A 128 -4.06 8.64 -3.15
CA ALA A 128 -4.24 7.23 -2.83
C ALA A 128 -5.61 6.96 -2.19
N LYS A 129 -6.18 5.83 -2.55
CA LYS A 129 -7.41 5.30 -1.98
C LYS A 129 -7.34 3.79 -2.07
N SER A 130 -6.86 3.17 -1.01
CA SER A 130 -6.77 1.71 -0.93
C SER A 130 -8.15 1.10 -0.68
N ASP A 131 -8.39 -0.09 -1.22
CA ASP A 131 -9.61 -0.83 -0.90
C ASP A 131 -9.67 -1.13 0.60
N PHE A 132 -8.57 -1.59 1.19
CA PHE A 132 -8.44 -1.75 2.63
C PHE A 132 -7.05 -1.35 3.11
N TYR A 133 -6.97 -0.65 4.24
CA TYR A 133 -5.70 -0.42 4.92
C TYR A 133 -5.80 -0.61 6.43
N TYR A 134 -4.64 -0.88 7.02
CA TYR A 134 -4.42 -0.96 8.45
C TYR A 134 -3.37 0.06 8.87
N GLY A 135 -3.53 0.52 10.09
CA GLY A 135 -2.60 1.40 10.80
C GLY A 135 -2.86 1.29 12.30
N CYS A 136 -2.31 2.20 13.08
CA CYS A 136 -2.57 2.30 14.50
C CYS A 136 -3.69 3.30 14.80
N GLN A 137 -4.41 3.12 15.91
CA GLN A 137 -5.37 4.12 16.37
C GLN A 137 -4.63 5.40 16.74
N PRO A 138 -5.20 6.59 16.48
CA PRO A 138 -4.52 7.85 16.77
C PRO A 138 -3.98 7.94 18.20
N GLU A 139 -4.69 7.43 19.19
CA GLU A 139 -4.32 7.46 20.62
C GLU A 139 -3.07 6.64 20.95
N GLN A 140 -2.68 5.70 20.08
CA GLN A 140 -1.48 4.89 20.25
C GLN A 140 -0.19 5.67 19.92
N VAL A 141 -0.31 6.85 19.30
CA VAL A 141 0.82 7.71 18.94
C VAL A 141 0.78 8.99 19.76
N ASN A 142 1.93 9.36 20.33
CA ASN A 142 2.08 10.60 21.09
C ASN A 142 1.54 11.81 20.31
N ALA A 143 0.76 12.67 20.98
CA ALA A 143 0.08 13.79 20.34
C ALA A 143 1.04 14.75 19.60
N ASN A 144 2.26 14.95 20.11
CA ASN A 144 3.25 15.79 19.44
C ASN A 144 3.80 15.12 18.19
N VAL A 145 4.09 13.81 18.25
CA VAL A 145 4.51 13.03 17.07
C VAL A 145 3.43 13.10 15.99
N ARG A 146 2.16 12.89 16.35
CA ARG A 146 1.02 13.02 15.42
C ARG A 146 0.94 14.40 14.77
N LYS A 147 1.09 15.46 15.58
CA LYS A 147 1.02 16.83 15.08
C LYS A 147 2.19 17.14 14.13
N THR A 148 3.42 16.80 14.54
CA THR A 148 4.63 17.08 13.76
C THR A 148 4.67 16.27 12.46
N LEU A 149 4.31 15.00 12.51
CA LEU A 149 4.35 14.10 11.35
C LEU A 149 3.01 13.98 10.63
N SER A 150 2.04 14.86 10.90
CA SER A 150 0.67 14.75 10.37
C SER A 150 0.62 14.50 8.87
N ARG A 151 1.42 15.26 8.09
CA ARG A 151 1.53 15.17 6.63
C ARG A 151 2.19 13.89 6.11
N HIS A 152 2.71 13.03 6.99
CA HIS A 152 3.39 11.78 6.64
C HIS A 152 2.67 10.55 7.18
N ILE A 153 2.02 10.66 8.34
CA ILE A 153 1.42 9.50 9.01
C ILE A 153 -0.09 9.59 9.14
N VAL A 154 -0.73 10.75 8.98
CA VAL A 154 -2.18 10.88 9.11
C VAL A 154 -2.79 10.89 7.70
N PRO A 155 -3.43 9.79 7.24
CA PRO A 155 -3.78 9.65 5.83
C PRO A 155 -4.86 10.65 5.39
N SER A 156 -5.85 10.87 6.26
CA SER A 156 -7.06 11.62 5.96
C SER A 156 -7.30 12.74 6.97
N SER A 157 -8.04 13.77 6.56
CA SER A 157 -8.59 14.77 7.48
C SER A 157 -9.64 14.23 8.45
N LEU A 158 -10.14 13.01 8.24
CA LEU A 158 -11.01 12.31 9.18
C LEU A 158 -10.19 11.84 10.40
N THR A 159 -10.40 12.50 11.55
CA THR A 159 -9.50 12.41 12.71
C THR A 159 -9.65 11.15 13.55
N ASN A 160 -10.70 10.36 13.33
CA ASN A 160 -11.01 9.13 14.07
C ASN A 160 -10.57 7.86 13.34
N LEU A 161 -9.86 7.99 12.21
CA LEU A 161 -9.38 6.85 11.43
C LEU A 161 -7.95 6.46 11.81
N PRO A 162 -7.53 5.21 11.57
CA PRO A 162 -6.16 4.78 11.80
C PRO A 162 -5.14 5.65 11.06
N ILE A 163 -4.01 5.83 11.70
CA ILE A 163 -2.85 6.57 11.22
C ILE A 163 -1.65 5.62 11.08
N ALA A 164 -0.54 6.11 10.55
CA ALA A 164 0.67 5.35 10.27
C ALA A 164 0.36 4.06 9.47
N PRO A 165 -0.21 4.20 8.26
CA PRO A 165 -0.67 3.03 7.53
C PRO A 165 0.52 2.17 7.09
N ASN A 166 0.48 0.87 7.36
CA ASN A 166 1.60 -0.04 7.11
C ASN A 166 1.19 -1.40 6.54
N PHE A 167 -0.11 -1.64 6.31
CA PHE A 167 -0.59 -2.79 5.55
C PHE A 167 -1.78 -2.40 4.68
N PHE A 168 -1.72 -2.77 3.40
CA PHE A 168 -2.72 -2.42 2.39
C PHE A 168 -3.19 -3.66 1.63
N ILE A 169 -4.45 -3.67 1.21
CA ILE A 169 -5.02 -4.73 0.37
C ILE A 169 -5.78 -4.06 -0.77
N GLU A 170 -5.45 -4.45 -1.99
CA GLU A 170 -6.25 -4.17 -3.19
C GLU A 170 -6.91 -5.47 -3.66
N ALA A 171 -8.18 -5.42 -4.05
CA ALA A 171 -8.77 -6.54 -4.77
C ALA A 171 -8.70 -6.29 -6.27
N ASN A 172 -8.22 -7.30 -6.99
CA ASN A 172 -8.38 -7.35 -8.42
C ASN A 172 -9.70 -8.05 -8.74
N GLU A 173 -10.64 -7.28 -9.30
CA GLU A 173 -11.96 -7.78 -9.67
C GLU A 173 -11.99 -8.43 -11.06
N GLN A 174 -10.94 -8.23 -11.87
CA GLN A 174 -10.81 -8.84 -13.19
C GLN A 174 -9.97 -10.12 -13.10
N ARG A 175 -10.28 -11.12 -13.95
CA ARG A 175 -9.45 -12.33 -14.06
C ARG A 175 -8.09 -12.01 -14.66
N GLY A 176 -7.04 -12.56 -14.06
CA GLY A 176 -5.66 -12.32 -14.43
C GLY A 176 -5.12 -10.99 -13.88
N LEU A 177 -3.78 -10.85 -13.90
CA LEU A 177 -3.09 -9.72 -13.27
C LEU A 177 -3.55 -8.36 -13.83
N SER A 178 -4.03 -7.50 -12.94
CA SER A 178 -4.37 -6.11 -13.26
C SER A 178 -3.18 -5.19 -12.99
N GLN A 179 -2.66 -4.57 -14.04
CA GLN A 179 -1.63 -3.52 -13.93
C GLN A 179 -2.10 -2.36 -13.04
N VAL A 180 -3.40 -2.07 -13.00
CA VAL A 180 -3.95 -1.04 -12.12
C VAL A 180 -3.85 -1.46 -10.66
N ALA A 181 -4.19 -2.71 -10.33
CA ALA A 181 -4.06 -3.22 -8.96
C ALA A 181 -2.59 -3.23 -8.50
N GLU A 182 -1.66 -3.58 -9.39
CA GLU A 182 -0.22 -3.49 -9.14
C GLU A 182 0.23 -2.06 -8.86
N ARG A 183 -0.16 -1.10 -9.72
CA ARG A 183 0.15 0.33 -9.52
C ARG A 183 -0.44 0.87 -8.22
N GLN A 184 -1.66 0.46 -7.85
CA GLN A 184 -2.31 0.83 -6.59
C GLN A 184 -1.58 0.25 -5.38
N ALA A 185 -1.32 -1.07 -5.38
CA ALA A 185 -0.63 -1.75 -4.29
C ALA A 185 0.80 -1.23 -4.10
N TRP A 186 1.47 -0.87 -5.19
CA TRP A 186 2.78 -0.23 -5.16
C TRP A 186 2.70 1.19 -4.59
N TYR A 187 1.82 2.04 -5.11
CA TYR A 187 1.67 3.42 -4.64
C TYR A 187 1.31 3.50 -3.15
N ASN A 188 0.36 2.67 -2.72
CA ASN A 188 -0.05 2.60 -1.31
C ASN A 188 1.09 2.09 -0.42
N GLY A 189 1.82 1.07 -0.88
CA GLY A 189 2.98 0.54 -0.18
C GLY A 189 4.09 1.57 0.01
N VAL A 190 4.36 2.40 -1.00
CA VAL A 190 5.35 3.49 -0.92
C VAL A 190 4.92 4.55 0.09
N ILE A 191 3.64 4.91 0.10
CA ILE A 191 3.08 5.82 1.12
C ILE A 191 3.30 5.27 2.53
N GLY A 192 3.02 4.00 2.76
CA GLY A 192 3.26 3.38 4.07
C GLY A 192 4.75 3.30 4.41
N ALA A 193 5.62 2.95 3.46
CA ALA A 193 7.07 2.95 3.67
C ALA A 193 7.60 4.33 4.08
N ARG A 194 7.12 5.41 3.46
CA ARG A 194 7.43 6.79 3.86
C ARG A 194 6.88 7.14 5.24
N ALA A 195 5.66 6.70 5.57
CA ALA A 195 5.09 6.89 6.90
C ALA A 195 5.95 6.22 7.98
N MET A 196 6.35 4.97 7.76
CA MET A 196 7.20 4.22 8.69
C MET A 196 8.61 4.83 8.79
N HIS A 197 9.19 5.26 7.67
CA HIS A 197 10.48 5.97 7.66
C HIS A 197 10.44 7.27 8.47
N SER A 198 9.38 8.08 8.30
CA SER A 198 9.20 9.33 9.07
C SER A 198 9.04 9.08 10.57
N LEU A 199 8.40 7.97 10.97
CA LEU A 199 8.32 7.56 12.36
C LEU A 199 9.67 7.12 12.92
N HIS A 200 10.40 6.29 12.18
CA HIS A 200 11.72 5.80 12.59
C HIS A 200 12.78 6.91 12.68
N SER A 201 12.65 7.94 11.85
CA SER A 201 13.56 9.09 11.82
C SER A 201 13.11 10.25 12.70
N TYR A 202 12.02 10.11 13.47
CA TYR A 202 11.53 11.21 14.31
C TYR A 202 12.54 11.56 15.42
N ASN A 203 13.02 12.80 15.44
CA ASN A 203 14.07 13.30 16.35
C ASN A 203 15.42 12.55 16.26
N HIS A 204 15.69 11.90 15.13
CA HIS A 204 16.93 11.22 14.84
C HIS A 204 17.40 11.55 13.41
N GLU A 205 18.66 11.24 13.10
CA GLU A 205 19.12 11.28 11.72
C GLU A 205 18.32 10.28 10.86
N PRO A 206 18.07 10.58 9.56
CA PRO A 206 17.33 9.68 8.68
C PRO A 206 17.86 8.24 8.70
N VAL A 207 16.97 7.28 8.95
CA VAL A 207 17.31 5.86 9.08
C VAL A 207 16.93 5.11 7.81
N TYR A 208 17.94 4.73 7.03
CA TYR A 208 17.80 3.91 5.82
C TYR A 208 18.35 2.50 6.05
N ASP A 209 17.60 1.66 6.77
CA ASP A 209 18.03 0.30 7.11
C ASP A 209 17.63 -0.75 6.07
N ASN A 210 17.00 -0.34 4.97
CA ASN A 210 16.45 -1.20 3.91
C ASN A 210 15.62 -2.37 4.46
N LYS A 211 14.85 -2.15 5.53
CA LYS A 211 13.90 -3.14 6.07
C LYS A 211 12.49 -2.87 5.59
N ILE A 212 11.73 -3.96 5.49
CA ILE A 212 10.31 -3.98 5.22
C ILE A 212 9.58 -3.70 6.52
N TYR A 213 8.96 -2.52 6.59
CA TYR A 213 8.04 -2.13 7.65
C TYR A 213 6.60 -2.00 7.16
N THR A 214 6.41 -2.06 5.84
CA THR A 214 5.13 -1.91 5.17
C THR A 214 4.91 -3.05 4.20
N LEU A 215 3.71 -3.61 4.22
CA LEU A 215 3.26 -4.63 3.27
C LEU A 215 2.12 -4.09 2.43
N SER A 216 2.02 -4.51 1.17
CA SER A 216 0.77 -4.43 0.43
C SER A 216 0.42 -5.79 -0.13
N ALA A 217 -0.86 -6.02 -0.39
CA ALA A 217 -1.34 -7.27 -0.95
C ALA A 217 -2.33 -7.02 -2.08
N ILE A 218 -2.33 -7.93 -3.04
CA ILE A 218 -3.32 -7.99 -4.10
C ILE A 218 -4.04 -9.32 -3.93
N TYR A 219 -5.35 -9.25 -3.72
CA TYR A 219 -6.21 -10.42 -3.75
C TYR A 219 -6.88 -10.53 -5.12
N ASP A 220 -6.54 -11.57 -5.87
CA ASP A 220 -7.03 -11.81 -7.21
C ASP A 220 -8.38 -12.54 -7.22
N SER A 221 -9.21 -12.26 -8.23
CA SER A 221 -10.44 -12.98 -8.50
C SER A 221 -10.25 -14.50 -8.64
N ASP A 222 -9.08 -14.95 -9.11
CA ASP A 222 -8.72 -16.38 -9.20
C ASP A 222 -8.36 -17.02 -7.84
N GLY A 223 -8.48 -16.27 -6.73
CA GLY A 223 -8.31 -16.77 -5.36
C GLY A 223 -6.87 -16.69 -4.82
N TRP A 224 -5.97 -16.01 -5.53
CA TRP A 224 -4.57 -15.86 -5.15
C TRP A 224 -4.35 -14.58 -4.34
N LEU A 225 -3.55 -14.67 -3.28
CA LEU A 225 -3.07 -13.52 -2.53
C LEU A 225 -1.58 -13.31 -2.82
N GLY A 226 -1.24 -12.23 -3.52
CA GLY A 226 0.14 -11.77 -3.67
C GLY A 226 0.47 -10.77 -2.59
N VAL A 227 1.60 -10.92 -1.90
CA VAL A 227 2.06 -10.00 -0.85
C VAL A 227 3.40 -9.39 -1.26
N TYR A 228 3.52 -8.08 -1.11
CA TYR A 228 4.67 -7.27 -1.50
C TYR A 228 5.22 -6.53 -0.27
N GLY A 229 6.54 -6.54 -0.11
CA GLY A 229 7.23 -5.76 0.92
C GLY A 229 7.80 -4.47 0.36
N HIS A 230 7.64 -3.38 1.10
CA HIS A 230 8.12 -2.05 0.72
C HIS A 230 9.20 -1.61 1.72
N SER A 231 10.38 -1.29 1.20
CA SER A 231 11.52 -0.82 1.99
C SER A 231 12.03 0.51 1.46
N MET A 232 12.77 1.22 2.31
CA MET A 232 13.46 2.47 1.98
C MET A 232 14.96 2.21 1.97
N ALA A 233 15.60 2.37 0.81
CA ALA A 233 17.05 2.26 0.68
C ALA A 233 17.70 3.64 0.80
N GLN A 234 18.98 3.66 1.16
CA GLN A 234 19.76 4.90 1.14
C GLN A 234 19.93 5.36 -0.32
N PRO A 235 19.93 6.66 -0.59
CA PRO A 235 20.26 7.16 -1.93
C PRO A 235 21.71 6.79 -2.28
N ASN A 236 21.93 6.08 -3.38
CA ASN A 236 23.24 5.75 -3.97
C ASN A 236 23.97 6.94 -4.67
N GLY A 237 24.02 8.13 -4.04
CA GLY A 237 24.74 9.31 -4.55
C GLY A 237 23.88 10.55 -4.83
N PRO A 238 24.49 11.64 -5.37
CA PRO A 238 23.86 12.97 -5.48
C PRO A 238 22.61 13.04 -6.37
N GLU A 239 22.45 12.10 -7.29
CA GLU A 239 21.33 12.07 -8.25
C GLU A 239 20.30 10.97 -7.95
N THR A 240 20.64 10.03 -7.07
CA THR A 240 19.72 8.99 -6.62
C THR A 240 18.88 9.51 -5.46
N ARG A 241 17.65 9.03 -5.33
CA ARG A 241 16.70 9.50 -4.31
C ARG A 241 16.22 8.30 -3.49
N PRO A 242 15.97 8.51 -2.18
CA PRO A 242 15.49 7.44 -1.31
C PRO A 242 14.05 7.10 -1.61
#